data_AF-A0AAN5RH69-F1
#
_entry.id   AF-A0AAN5RH69-F1
#
_cell.length_a   1.000
_cell.length_b   1.000
_cell.length_c   1.000
_cell.angle_alpha   90.00
_cell.angle_beta   90.00
_cell.angle_gamma   90.00
#
_symmetry.space_group_name_H-M   'P 1'
#
loop_
_entity.id
_entity.type
_entity.pdbx_description
1 polymer ?
#
loop_
_entity_poly.entity_id
_entity_poly.type
_entity_poly.pdbx_seq_one_letter_code
_entity_poly.pdbx_strand_id
1 'polypeptide(L)'
;MSAGDKISVREKVGYSLGDAASHIVFDSSVAILAYFYTDIYGLPPAVMGTMFLLVRLLDAITDPIMGAIADATSTRWGRFRPWLLAICVPFAVSCVLVYSIPSFSDSGKIVYAVAAYIFMTLMYTAINIPYCSLGAALTSDPRESLSLQSWRFAITPIGGALGTAFILPLADFLYPGDRATGIQVSMAIFGVIGCLMFITCFATTKERVQPIKEENLNIARDVKILFRNDQWRILSVYNFMMLVAVVIRGGAVVYYVNSVLHKGADVITVFMLGGMFASMLGSVLAKPFGTRFCKVRLSFWINLLTAALGVVCFIVPVQYWLLVLGVHILISIIQGGNGALQWSMITDVNNYGEWKTQRRITGMNVAANIF
;
A
#
# COMPACT_ATOMS: atom_id res chain seq x y z
N MET A 1 4.28 -13.05 -31.27
CA MET A 1 5.18 -12.65 -30.16
C MET A 1 6.24 -11.73 -30.73
N SER A 2 6.21 -10.43 -30.43
CA SER A 2 7.31 -9.52 -30.74
C SER A 2 8.24 -9.47 -29.51
N ALA A 3 9.55 -9.43 -29.74
CA ALA A 3 10.59 -9.40 -28.71
C ALA A 3 10.63 -8.08 -27.88
N GLY A 4 9.58 -7.24 -27.92
CA GLY A 4 9.51 -5.92 -27.29
C GLY A 4 8.78 -5.82 -25.94
N ASP A 5 8.13 -6.89 -25.44
CA ASP A 5 7.18 -6.80 -24.31
C ASP A 5 7.74 -7.23 -22.94
N LYS A 6 9.02 -7.60 -22.84
CA LYS A 6 9.63 -7.96 -21.54
C LYS A 6 10.01 -6.71 -20.75
N ILE A 7 9.46 -6.60 -19.55
CA ILE A 7 9.79 -5.52 -18.63
C ILE A 7 11.16 -5.80 -18.02
N SER A 8 12.08 -4.83 -18.16
CA SER A 8 13.43 -4.93 -17.61
C SER A 8 13.43 -4.96 -16.08
N VAL A 9 14.47 -5.55 -15.48
CA VAL A 9 14.62 -5.54 -14.00
C VAL A 9 14.69 -4.12 -13.47
N ARG A 10 15.38 -3.21 -14.18
CA ARG A 10 15.47 -1.79 -13.84
C ARG A 10 14.09 -1.13 -13.73
N GLU A 11 13.20 -1.42 -14.67
CA GLU A 11 11.83 -0.89 -14.67
C GLU A 11 10.98 -1.51 -13.56
N LYS A 12 11.18 -2.80 -13.23
CA LYS A 12 10.50 -3.46 -12.11
C LYS A 12 10.88 -2.84 -10.78
N VAL A 13 12.18 -2.68 -10.53
CA VAL A 13 12.70 -2.03 -9.32
C VAL A 13 12.19 -0.59 -9.24
N GLY A 14 12.27 0.15 -10.34
CA GLY A 14 11.77 1.52 -10.43
C GLY A 14 10.28 1.64 -10.10
N TYR A 15 9.45 0.76 -10.66
CA TYR A 15 8.03 0.68 -10.32
C TYR A 15 7.83 0.39 -8.83
N SER A 16 8.55 -0.57 -8.24
CA SER A 16 8.42 -0.88 -6.81
C SER A 16 8.84 0.25 -5.88
N LEU A 17 9.80 1.09 -6.28
CA LEU A 17 10.21 2.25 -5.50
C LEU A 17 9.07 3.26 -5.33
N GLY A 18 8.13 3.34 -6.28
CA GLY A 18 6.93 4.17 -6.12
C GLY A 18 6.06 3.74 -4.95
N ASP A 19 5.80 2.43 -4.81
CA ASP A 19 5.00 1.89 -3.69
C ASP A 19 5.72 2.06 -2.36
N ALA A 20 7.02 1.76 -2.35
CA ALA A 20 7.84 1.89 -1.16
C ALA A 20 7.89 3.35 -0.66
N ALA A 21 7.91 4.34 -1.57
CA ALA A 21 7.83 5.75 -1.22
C ALA A 21 6.51 6.12 -0.52
N SER A 22 5.38 5.63 -1.05
CA SER A 22 4.06 5.80 -0.42
C SER A 22 4.00 5.16 0.97
N HIS A 23 4.55 3.95 1.12
CA HIS A 23 4.50 3.20 2.37
C HIS A 23 5.40 3.76 3.47
N ILE A 24 6.51 4.45 3.15
CA ILE A 24 7.32 5.17 4.14
C ILE A 24 6.43 6.14 4.94
N VAL A 25 5.55 6.87 4.26
CA VAL A 25 4.68 7.88 4.87
C VAL A 25 3.42 7.25 5.46
N PHE A 26 2.78 6.33 4.73
CA PHE A 26 1.52 5.74 5.16
C PHE A 26 1.69 4.91 6.43
N ASP A 27 2.64 3.98 6.45
CA ASP A 27 2.84 3.08 7.58
C ASP A 27 3.35 3.86 8.81
N SER A 28 4.24 4.84 8.60
CA SER A 28 4.67 5.71 9.70
C SER A 28 3.51 6.52 10.27
N SER A 29 2.63 7.08 9.43
CA SER A 29 1.46 7.83 9.89
C SER A 29 0.51 6.96 10.71
N VAL A 30 0.29 5.71 10.29
CA VAL A 30 -0.50 4.75 11.08
C VAL A 30 0.15 4.50 12.46
N ALA A 31 1.48 4.42 12.52
CA ALA A 31 2.20 4.09 13.74
C ALA A 31 2.34 5.28 14.72
N ILE A 32 2.63 6.48 14.24
CA ILE A 32 3.07 7.60 15.10
C ILE A 32 2.12 8.80 15.12
N LEU A 33 1.23 8.97 14.14
CA LEU A 33 0.44 10.20 14.01
C LEU A 33 -0.54 10.40 15.18
N ALA A 34 -1.17 9.32 15.65
CA ALA A 34 -2.04 9.35 16.81
C ALA A 34 -1.29 9.86 18.05
N TYR A 35 -0.14 9.25 18.35
CA TYR A 35 0.76 9.64 19.44
C TYR A 35 1.23 11.10 19.30
N PHE A 36 1.62 11.51 18.09
CA PHE A 36 2.06 12.88 17.85
C PHE A 36 0.95 13.89 18.18
N TYR A 37 -0.29 13.64 17.77
CA TYR A 37 -1.39 14.56 18.04
C TYR A 37 -1.88 14.55 19.48
N THR A 38 -1.86 13.41 20.18
CA THR A 38 -2.31 13.33 21.58
C THR A 38 -1.24 13.79 22.57
N ASP A 39 -0.02 13.27 22.45
CA ASP A 39 1.01 13.40 23.48
C ASP A 39 1.96 14.59 23.23
N ILE A 40 2.18 14.95 21.97
CA ILE A 40 3.10 16.05 21.60
C ILE A 40 2.31 17.34 21.31
N TYR A 41 1.32 17.27 20.42
CA TYR A 41 0.53 18.43 20.03
C TYR A 41 -0.58 18.78 21.04
N GLY A 42 -0.99 17.81 21.87
CA GLY A 42 -1.91 18.02 22.99
C GLY A 42 -3.40 18.06 22.62
N LEU A 43 -3.80 17.43 21.52
CA LEU A 43 -5.22 17.33 21.13
C LEU A 43 -5.95 16.26 21.96
N PRO A 44 -7.22 16.49 22.35
CA PRO A 44 -8.02 15.47 23.00
C PRO A 44 -8.16 14.21 22.13
N PRO A 45 -7.99 12.99 22.69
CA PRO A 45 -8.09 11.75 21.92
C PRO A 45 -9.42 11.57 21.17
N ALA A 46 -10.53 12.06 21.75
CA ALA A 46 -11.84 12.03 21.11
C ALA A 46 -11.86 12.84 19.80
N VAL A 47 -11.24 14.02 19.77
CA VAL A 47 -11.15 14.88 18.58
C VAL A 47 -10.29 14.21 17.51
N MET A 48 -9.15 13.63 17.90
CA MET A 48 -8.26 12.90 16.99
C MET A 48 -8.99 11.71 16.35
N GLY A 49 -9.70 10.91 17.14
CA GLY A 49 -10.47 9.76 16.64
C GLY A 49 -11.58 10.16 15.66
N THR A 50 -12.34 11.22 15.97
CA THR A 50 -13.37 11.74 15.05
C THR A 50 -12.76 12.29 13.77
N MET A 51 -11.64 13.01 13.84
CA MET A 51 -10.94 13.52 12.66
C MET A 51 -10.49 12.37 11.75
N PHE A 52 -9.86 11.32 12.30
CA PHE A 52 -9.42 10.17 11.51
C PHE A 52 -10.59 9.47 10.81
N LEU A 53 -11.73 9.32 11.50
CA LEU A 53 -12.94 8.74 10.91
C LEU A 53 -13.49 9.60 9.76
N LEU A 54 -13.62 10.91 9.96
CA LEU A 54 -14.16 11.81 8.94
C LEU A 54 -13.30 11.87 7.69
N VAL A 55 -11.98 11.88 7.84
CA VAL A 55 -11.07 11.86 6.68
C VAL A 55 -11.15 10.54 5.92
N ARG A 56 -11.33 9.40 6.60
CA ARG A 56 -11.60 8.12 5.90
C ARG A 56 -12.90 8.14 5.09
N LEU A 57 -13.93 8.83 5.56
CA LEU A 57 -15.17 9.02 4.78
C LEU A 57 -14.94 9.93 3.57
N LEU A 58 -14.06 10.93 3.69
CA LEU A 58 -13.66 11.77 2.56
C LEU A 58 -12.90 10.95 1.51
N ASP A 59 -11.98 10.08 1.94
CA ASP A 59 -11.19 9.20 1.07
C ASP A 59 -12.12 8.33 0.18
N ALA A 60 -13.26 7.87 0.72
CA ALA A 60 -14.29 7.12 -0.02
C ALA A 60 -14.84 7.83 -1.26
N ILE A 61 -14.81 9.17 -1.24
CA ILE A 61 -15.31 10.02 -2.32
C ILE A 61 -14.16 10.45 -3.22
N THR A 62 -13.03 10.84 -2.63
CA THR A 62 -11.89 11.39 -3.38
C THR A 62 -11.18 10.32 -4.20
N ASP A 63 -11.15 9.08 -3.73
CA ASP A 63 -10.42 7.99 -4.40
C ASP A 63 -11.03 7.64 -5.78
N PRO A 64 -12.35 7.40 -5.92
CA PRO A 64 -12.97 7.21 -7.24
C PRO A 64 -12.84 8.42 -8.17
N ILE A 65 -12.95 9.63 -7.62
CA ILE A 65 -12.80 10.89 -8.39
C ILE A 65 -11.39 10.97 -8.96
N MET A 66 -10.37 10.72 -8.13
CA MET A 66 -8.98 10.76 -8.56
C MET A 66 -8.68 9.65 -9.56
N GLY A 67 -9.28 8.46 -9.40
CA GLY A 67 -9.22 7.39 -10.41
C GLY A 67 -9.74 7.84 -11.78
N ALA A 68 -10.89 8.52 -11.81
CA ALA A 68 -11.45 9.07 -13.04
C ALA A 68 -10.60 10.18 -13.65
N ILE A 69 -10.05 11.09 -12.82
CA ILE A 69 -9.13 12.15 -13.27
C ILE A 69 -7.86 11.55 -13.87
N ALA A 70 -7.29 10.53 -13.23
CA ALA A 70 -6.09 9.84 -13.70
C ALA A 70 -6.34 9.15 -15.06
N ASP A 71 -7.49 8.48 -15.21
CA ASP A 71 -7.89 7.84 -16.48
C ASP A 71 -8.11 8.87 -17.62
N ALA A 72 -8.64 10.05 -17.27
CA ALA A 72 -8.87 11.18 -18.19
C ALA A 72 -7.60 11.93 -18.61
N THR A 73 -6.53 11.81 -17.84
CA THR A 73 -5.30 12.56 -18.07
C THR A 73 -4.61 12.07 -19.34
N SER A 74 -4.36 12.96 -20.29
CA SER A 74 -3.63 12.65 -21.53
C SER A 74 -2.47 13.63 -21.70
N THR A 75 -1.24 13.17 -21.46
CA THR A 75 -0.03 13.98 -21.66
C THR A 75 1.00 13.27 -22.54
N ARG A 76 2.02 14.01 -22.96
CA ARG A 76 3.19 13.46 -23.69
C ARG A 76 3.98 12.40 -22.91
N TRP A 77 3.82 12.34 -21.58
CA TRP A 77 4.55 11.42 -20.70
C TRP A 77 3.72 10.19 -20.30
N GLY A 78 2.46 10.12 -20.73
CA GLY A 78 1.48 9.11 -20.33
C GLY A 78 0.31 9.71 -19.55
N ARG A 79 -0.47 8.83 -18.94
CA ARG A 79 -1.66 9.18 -18.14
C ARG A 79 -1.34 9.24 -16.66
N PHE A 80 -0.65 8.22 -16.15
CA PHE A 80 -0.41 8.01 -14.72
C PHE A 80 0.94 8.57 -14.28
N ARG A 81 1.96 8.45 -15.13
CA ARG A 81 3.33 8.92 -14.85
C ARG A 81 3.42 10.42 -14.50
N PRO A 82 2.71 11.35 -15.16
CA PRO A 82 2.80 12.78 -14.83
C PRO A 82 2.40 13.10 -13.38
N TRP A 83 1.44 12.37 -12.81
CA TRP A 83 1.00 12.56 -11.43
C TRP A 83 2.10 12.26 -10.42
N LEU A 84 2.91 11.24 -10.67
CA LEU A 84 4.08 10.92 -9.83
C LEU A 84 5.07 12.09 -9.76
N LEU A 85 5.28 12.79 -10.87
CA LEU A 85 6.22 13.92 -10.94
C LEU A 85 5.61 15.22 -10.41
N ALA A 86 4.33 15.47 -10.70
CA ALA A 86 3.66 16.70 -10.28
C ALA A 86 3.35 16.73 -8.78
N ILE A 87 2.99 15.58 -8.21
CA ILE A 87 2.49 15.48 -6.83
C ILE A 87 3.58 15.06 -5.84
N CYS A 88 4.74 14.54 -6.26
CA CYS A 88 5.77 14.10 -5.31
C CYS A 88 6.21 15.21 -4.34
N VAL A 89 6.46 16.43 -4.83
CA VAL A 89 6.84 17.57 -3.98
C VAL A 89 5.69 18.04 -3.09
N PRO A 90 4.46 18.31 -3.61
CA PRO A 90 3.30 18.60 -2.77
C PRO A 90 3.06 17.55 -1.69
N PHE A 91 3.24 16.26 -2.02
CA PHE A 91 3.11 15.16 -1.07
C PHE A 91 4.17 15.23 0.03
N ALA A 92 5.45 15.40 -0.30
CA ALA A 92 6.49 15.56 0.71
C ALA A 92 6.27 16.79 1.62
N VAL A 93 5.81 17.91 1.06
CA VAL A 93 5.44 19.10 1.84
C VAL A 93 4.28 18.79 2.77
N SER A 94 3.24 18.10 2.29
CA SER A 94 2.09 17.71 3.11
C SER A 94 2.49 16.82 4.30
N CYS A 95 3.48 15.94 4.11
CA CYS A 95 4.02 15.10 5.18
C CYS A 95 4.65 15.96 6.29
N VAL A 96 5.41 17.00 5.93
CA VAL A 96 6.01 17.91 6.91
C VAL A 96 4.94 18.73 7.64
N LEU A 97 3.93 19.23 6.90
CA LEU A 97 2.86 20.07 7.47
C LEU A 97 2.06 19.33 8.54
N VAL A 98 1.77 18.04 8.33
CA VAL A 98 1.04 17.20 9.31
C VAL A 98 1.78 17.07 10.64
N TYR A 99 3.11 17.06 10.62
CA TYR A 99 3.94 17.00 11.83
C TYR A 99 4.45 18.37 12.29
N SER A 100 3.86 19.45 11.80
CA SER A 100 4.22 20.81 12.23
C SER A 100 3.31 21.28 13.37
N ILE A 101 3.88 22.02 14.33
CA ILE A 101 3.18 22.52 15.52
C ILE A 101 3.10 24.06 15.45
N PRO A 102 2.15 24.64 14.69
CA PRO A 102 1.97 26.08 14.69
C PRO A 102 1.42 26.56 16.04
N SER A 103 1.88 27.72 16.50
CA SER A 103 1.45 28.35 17.74
C SER A 103 0.08 29.02 17.57
N PHE A 104 -0.99 28.23 17.55
CA PHE A 104 -2.38 28.71 17.51
C PHE A 104 -3.10 28.51 18.85
N SER A 105 -4.24 29.17 19.01
CA SER A 105 -5.21 28.89 20.08
C SER A 105 -5.70 27.44 19.99
N ASP A 106 -6.26 26.89 21.07
CA ASP A 106 -6.64 25.47 21.10
C ASP A 106 -7.66 25.08 20.01
N SER A 107 -8.61 25.96 19.68
CA SER A 107 -9.50 25.77 18.53
C SER A 107 -8.76 25.85 17.19
N GLY A 108 -7.78 26.76 17.06
CA GLY A 108 -6.95 26.89 15.87
C GLY A 108 -6.03 25.69 15.63
N LYS A 109 -5.56 25.04 16.71
CA LYS A 109 -4.77 23.80 16.63
C LYS A 109 -5.56 22.67 15.97
N ILE A 110 -6.83 22.50 16.38
CA ILE A 110 -7.72 21.48 15.82
C ILE A 110 -7.96 21.74 14.33
N VAL A 111 -8.31 22.99 13.96
CA VAL A 111 -8.55 23.36 12.56
C VAL A 111 -7.31 23.09 11.70
N TYR A 112 -6.13 23.46 12.20
CA TYR A 112 -4.88 23.18 11.51
C TYR A 112 -4.62 21.67 11.33
N ALA A 113 -4.75 20.87 12.39
CA ALA A 113 -4.52 19.43 12.33
C ALA A 113 -5.46 18.75 11.32
N VAL A 114 -6.74 19.13 11.32
CA VAL A 114 -7.74 18.64 10.36
C VAL A 114 -7.35 19.02 8.93
N ALA A 115 -7.01 20.29 8.70
CA ALA A 115 -6.66 20.78 7.37
C ALA A 115 -5.36 20.14 6.84
N ALA A 116 -4.32 20.05 7.67
CA ALA A 116 -3.05 19.42 7.31
C ALA A 116 -3.24 17.92 7.02
N TYR A 117 -4.03 17.22 7.84
CA TYR A 117 -4.30 15.80 7.64
C TYR A 117 -5.10 15.54 6.36
N ILE A 118 -6.17 16.31 6.10
CA ILE A 118 -6.91 16.26 4.84
C ILE A 118 -5.99 16.53 3.65
N PHE A 119 -5.13 17.55 3.74
CA PHE A 119 -4.21 17.87 2.65
C PHE A 119 -3.25 16.71 2.37
N MET A 120 -2.70 16.07 3.41
CA MET A 120 -1.84 14.91 3.26
C MET A 120 -2.57 13.70 2.65
N THR A 121 -3.79 13.38 3.08
CA THR A 121 -4.53 12.25 2.49
C THR A 121 -4.92 12.53 1.04
N LEU A 122 -5.30 13.76 0.70
CA LEU A 122 -5.55 14.15 -0.69
C LEU A 122 -4.30 14.00 -1.57
N MET A 123 -3.13 14.44 -1.09
CA MET A 123 -1.88 14.27 -1.83
C MET A 123 -1.50 12.78 -1.96
N TYR A 124 -1.75 11.99 -0.92
CA TYR A 124 -1.56 10.54 -0.95
C TYR A 124 -2.46 9.88 -2.00
N THR A 125 -3.76 10.21 -2.04
CA THR A 125 -4.70 9.74 -3.05
C THR A 125 -4.26 10.15 -4.47
N ALA A 126 -3.85 11.41 -4.63
CA ALA A 126 -3.42 11.96 -5.91
C ALA A 126 -2.14 11.31 -6.49
N ILE A 127 -1.30 10.70 -5.65
CA ILE A 127 -0.11 9.97 -6.10
C ILE A 127 -0.32 8.44 -6.15
N ASN A 128 -1.00 7.88 -5.15
CA ASN A 128 -1.09 6.43 -4.96
C ASN A 128 -2.07 5.78 -5.94
N ILE A 129 -3.19 6.42 -6.26
CA ILE A 129 -4.17 5.86 -7.21
C ILE A 129 -3.59 5.79 -8.63
N PRO A 130 -2.99 6.87 -9.18
CA PRO A 130 -2.27 6.77 -10.44
C PRO A 130 -1.14 5.74 -10.40
N TYR A 131 -0.39 5.68 -9.30
CA TYR A 131 0.69 4.71 -9.12
C TYR A 131 0.20 3.25 -9.23
N CYS A 132 -0.85 2.89 -8.49
CA CYS A 132 -1.39 1.54 -8.51
C CYS A 132 -2.01 1.18 -9.87
N SER A 133 -2.54 2.17 -10.58
CA SER A 133 -3.08 2.03 -11.93
C SER A 133 -2.01 1.88 -13.01
N LEU A 134 -0.82 2.45 -12.78
CA LEU A 134 0.33 2.38 -13.68
C LEU A 134 0.71 0.92 -14.00
N GLY A 135 0.62 0.01 -13.02
CA GLY A 135 0.95 -1.40 -13.21
C GLY A 135 0.22 -2.06 -14.39
N ALA A 136 -1.06 -1.73 -14.58
CA ALA A 136 -1.88 -2.23 -15.68
C ALA A 136 -1.68 -1.48 -17.02
N ALA A 137 -1.00 -0.32 -16.99
CA ALA A 137 -0.61 0.43 -18.18
C ALA A 137 0.82 0.07 -18.68
N LEU A 138 1.64 -0.54 -17.82
CA LEU A 138 3.00 -0.99 -18.17
C LEU A 138 2.99 -2.23 -19.09
N THR A 139 2.09 -3.18 -18.85
CA THR A 139 1.98 -4.41 -19.65
C THR A 139 0.58 -5.00 -19.62
N SER A 140 0.18 -5.62 -20.73
CA SER A 140 -1.02 -6.44 -20.85
C SER A 140 -0.73 -7.94 -20.68
N ASP A 141 0.55 -8.36 -20.58
CA ASP A 141 0.92 -9.76 -20.38
C ASP A 141 0.69 -10.17 -18.92
N PRO A 142 -0.19 -11.15 -18.64
CA PRO A 142 -0.44 -11.65 -17.29
C PRO A 142 0.82 -12.15 -16.54
N ARG A 143 1.83 -12.64 -17.26
CA ARG A 143 3.10 -13.13 -16.68
C ARG A 143 4.02 -12.00 -16.25
N GLU A 144 4.11 -10.95 -17.06
CA GLU A 144 4.90 -9.76 -16.71
C GLU A 144 4.19 -8.90 -15.66
N SER A 145 2.85 -8.81 -15.69
CA SER A 145 2.05 -8.22 -14.60
C SER A 145 2.31 -8.92 -13.27
N LEU A 146 2.27 -10.26 -13.24
CA LEU A 146 2.63 -11.00 -12.03
C LEU A 146 4.08 -10.73 -11.60
N SER A 147 5.01 -10.69 -12.56
CA SER A 147 6.41 -10.36 -12.26
C SER A 147 6.55 -8.95 -11.68
N LEU A 148 5.81 -7.96 -12.15
CA LEU A 148 5.82 -6.61 -11.59
C LEU A 148 5.33 -6.62 -10.14
N GLN A 149 4.19 -7.26 -9.88
CA GLN A 149 3.63 -7.28 -8.53
C GLN A 149 4.49 -8.08 -7.54
N SER A 150 5.14 -9.16 -7.99
CA SER A 150 6.16 -9.86 -7.18
C SER A 150 7.29 -8.94 -6.74
N TRP A 151 7.84 -8.13 -7.65
CA TRP A 151 8.90 -7.18 -7.31
C TRP A 151 8.39 -6.02 -6.45
N ARG A 152 7.13 -5.59 -6.65
CA ARG A 152 6.50 -4.56 -5.84
C ARG A 152 6.42 -5.01 -4.39
N PHE A 153 5.72 -6.10 -4.12
CA PHE A 153 5.54 -6.66 -2.77
C PHE A 153 6.84 -7.15 -2.11
N ALA A 154 7.91 -7.38 -2.87
CA ALA A 154 9.22 -7.67 -2.31
C ALA A 154 9.92 -6.42 -1.75
N ILE A 155 9.70 -5.25 -2.33
CA ILE A 155 10.41 -4.01 -1.99
C ILE A 155 9.56 -3.11 -1.08
N THR A 156 8.24 -3.08 -1.26
CA THR A 156 7.31 -2.24 -0.48
C THR A 156 7.49 -2.37 1.04
N PRO A 157 7.62 -3.58 1.63
CA PRO A 157 7.78 -3.72 3.09
C PRO A 157 9.06 -3.05 3.62
N ILE A 158 10.11 -2.92 2.81
CA ILE A 158 11.33 -2.18 3.19
C ILE A 158 10.99 -0.71 3.39
N GLY A 159 10.19 -0.11 2.51
CA GLY A 159 9.73 1.28 2.64
C GLY A 159 8.92 1.50 3.92
N GLY A 160 7.94 0.63 4.16
CA GLY A 160 7.13 0.67 5.39
C GLY A 160 7.95 0.55 6.68
N ALA A 161 8.92 -0.36 6.68
CA ALA A 161 9.86 -0.54 7.79
C ALA A 161 10.77 0.67 7.99
N LEU A 162 11.25 1.30 6.90
CA LEU A 162 12.04 2.53 6.98
C LEU A 162 11.25 3.65 7.69
N GLY A 163 9.98 3.84 7.32
CA GLY A 163 9.13 4.83 7.97
C GLY A 163 8.87 4.51 9.44
N THR A 164 8.40 3.30 9.73
CA THR A 164 7.94 2.95 11.09
C THR A 164 9.10 2.80 12.08
N ALA A 165 10.23 2.22 11.66
CA ALA A 165 11.32 1.87 12.57
C ALA A 165 12.34 2.99 12.76
N PHE A 166 12.58 3.84 11.74
CA PHE A 166 13.68 4.82 11.80
C PHE A 166 13.26 6.24 12.15
N ILE A 167 11.98 6.62 11.97
CA ILE A 167 11.57 8.03 12.18
C ILE A 167 11.77 8.49 13.62
N LEU A 168 11.35 7.69 14.61
CA LEU A 168 11.51 8.06 16.02
C LEU A 168 12.98 8.06 16.48
N PRO A 169 13.79 7.00 16.21
CA PRO A 169 15.21 7.04 16.54
C PRO A 169 15.98 8.17 15.84
N LEU A 170 15.64 8.48 14.58
CA LEU A 170 16.25 9.59 13.84
C LEU A 170 15.86 10.94 14.45
N ALA A 171 14.62 11.10 14.88
CA ALA A 171 14.15 12.29 15.57
C ALA A 171 14.93 12.53 16.87
N ASP A 172 15.06 11.49 17.71
CA ASP A 172 15.79 11.56 18.99
C ASP A 172 17.30 11.79 18.78
N PHE A 173 17.88 11.33 17.65
CA PHE A 173 19.28 11.57 17.29
C PHE A 173 19.53 12.99 16.76
N LEU A 174 18.68 13.51 15.89
CA LEU A 174 18.85 14.83 15.29
C LEU A 174 18.54 15.98 16.26
N TYR A 175 17.50 15.81 17.09
CA TYR A 175 17.05 16.82 18.05
C TYR A 175 16.84 16.19 19.44
N PRO A 176 17.93 15.91 20.17
CA PRO A 176 17.84 15.39 21.53
C PRO A 176 17.04 16.34 22.44
N GLY A 177 15.91 15.88 22.97
CA GLY A 177 15.05 16.67 23.87
C GLY A 177 13.94 17.49 23.19
N ASP A 178 13.96 17.64 21.86
CA ASP A 178 12.86 18.25 21.09
C ASP A 178 12.30 17.25 20.07
N ARG A 179 11.40 16.40 20.57
CA ARG A 179 10.80 15.32 19.80
C ARG A 179 9.87 15.82 18.69
N ALA A 180 9.25 16.99 18.87
CA ALA A 180 8.37 17.59 17.88
C ALA A 180 9.14 17.96 16.62
N THR A 181 10.18 18.79 16.78
CA THR A 181 11.05 19.22 15.67
C THR A 181 11.80 18.04 15.09
N GLY A 182 12.24 17.09 15.93
CA GLY A 182 12.88 15.86 15.49
C GLY A 182 12.02 15.03 14.53
N ILE A 183 10.73 14.81 14.86
CA ILE A 183 9.81 14.07 13.99
C ILE A 183 9.56 14.83 12.69
N GLN A 184 9.34 16.14 12.77
CA GLN A 184 9.11 17.00 11.60
C GLN A 184 10.30 16.96 10.62
N VAL A 185 11.54 17.08 11.10
CA VAL A 185 12.75 17.04 10.28
C VAL A 185 13.00 15.64 9.73
N SER A 186 12.78 14.59 10.53
CA SER A 186 12.84 13.20 10.04
C SER A 186 11.85 12.98 8.89
N MET A 187 10.62 13.46 9.02
CA MET A 187 9.61 13.40 7.96
C MET A 187 10.02 14.20 6.71
N ALA A 188 10.69 15.35 6.88
CA ALA A 188 11.23 16.09 5.74
C ALA A 188 12.31 15.30 4.99
N ILE A 189 13.23 14.65 5.71
CA ILE A 189 14.28 13.79 5.13
C ILE A 189 13.65 12.62 4.37
N PHE A 190 12.72 11.89 5.00
CA PHE A 190 12.03 10.77 4.37
C PHE A 190 11.12 11.22 3.22
N GLY A 191 10.53 12.41 3.30
CA GLY A 191 9.78 13.02 2.20
C GLY A 191 10.65 13.32 0.97
N VAL A 192 11.88 13.81 1.19
CA VAL A 192 12.88 13.99 0.11
C VAL A 192 13.28 12.64 -0.49
N ILE A 193 13.55 11.63 0.34
CA ILE A 193 13.84 10.26 -0.12
C ILE A 193 12.67 9.72 -0.96
N GLY A 194 11.44 9.87 -0.47
CA GLY A 194 10.23 9.51 -1.20
C GLY A 194 10.09 10.23 -2.54
N CYS A 195 10.39 11.53 -2.60
CA CYS A 195 10.42 12.28 -3.86
C CYS A 195 11.42 11.69 -4.85
N LEU A 196 12.64 11.38 -4.41
CA LEU A 196 13.67 10.78 -5.26
C LEU A 196 13.22 9.40 -5.76
N MET A 197 12.55 8.62 -4.93
CA MET A 197 11.98 7.33 -5.31
C MET A 197 10.86 7.47 -6.35
N PHE A 198 9.95 8.45 -6.18
CA PHE A 198 8.91 8.75 -7.17
C PHE A 198 9.47 9.26 -8.51
N ILE A 199 10.48 10.13 -8.47
CA ILE A 199 11.18 10.61 -9.67
C ILE A 199 11.89 9.45 -10.38
N THR A 200 12.50 8.54 -9.61
CA THR A 200 13.13 7.33 -10.16
C THR A 200 12.09 6.41 -10.79
N CYS A 201 10.94 6.22 -10.15
CA CYS A 201 9.81 5.47 -10.71
C CYS A 201 9.36 6.10 -12.04
N PHE A 202 9.17 7.42 -12.08
CA PHE A 202 8.83 8.13 -13.31
C PHE A 202 9.88 7.92 -14.40
N ALA A 203 11.16 8.10 -14.10
CA ALA A 203 12.25 8.04 -15.09
C ALA A 203 12.48 6.63 -15.66
N THR A 204 12.16 5.59 -14.90
CA THR A 204 12.44 4.19 -15.27
C THR A 204 11.24 3.46 -15.89
N THR A 205 10.03 3.91 -15.62
CA THR A 205 8.79 3.31 -16.13
C THR A 205 8.41 3.85 -17.50
N LYS A 206 7.78 3.02 -18.34
CA LYS A 206 7.21 3.46 -19.62
C LYS A 206 5.82 2.86 -19.83
N GLU A 207 4.81 3.72 -19.96
CA GLU A 207 3.46 3.29 -20.33
C GLU A 207 3.47 2.75 -21.77
N ARG A 208 3.05 1.49 -21.94
CA ARG A 208 3.02 0.78 -23.23
C ARG A 208 1.60 0.52 -23.69
N VAL A 209 0.68 0.32 -22.75
CA VAL A 209 -0.71 -0.01 -23.05
C VAL A 209 -1.52 1.28 -23.09
N GLN A 210 -1.89 1.69 -24.30
CA GLN A 210 -2.78 2.83 -24.54
C GLN A 210 -4.22 2.33 -24.61
N PRO A 211 -5.19 2.95 -23.92
CA PRO A 211 -6.57 2.58 -24.08
C PRO A 211 -7.19 3.23 -25.32
N ILE A 212 -8.29 2.64 -25.78
CA ILE A 212 -9.13 3.16 -26.84
C ILE A 212 -9.68 4.52 -26.36
N LYS A 213 -9.40 5.61 -27.09
CA LYS A 213 -9.90 6.96 -26.75
C LYS A 213 -11.43 6.94 -26.67
N GLU A 214 -12.01 7.38 -25.55
CA GLU A 214 -13.44 7.70 -25.46
C GLU A 214 -13.62 9.19 -25.08
N GLU A 215 -14.59 9.84 -25.74
CA GLU A 215 -14.87 11.28 -25.67
C GLU A 215 -15.75 11.72 -24.48
N ASN A 216 -16.31 10.80 -23.67
CA ASN A 216 -17.27 11.16 -22.63
C ASN A 216 -17.07 10.38 -21.32
N LEU A 217 -16.37 10.99 -20.36
CA LEU A 217 -16.23 10.49 -19.00
C LEU A 217 -17.54 10.66 -18.25
N ASN A 218 -18.18 9.55 -17.84
CA ASN A 218 -19.35 9.59 -16.98
C ASN A 218 -19.13 8.62 -15.81
N ILE A 219 -18.65 9.18 -14.69
CA ILE A 219 -18.28 8.44 -13.47
C ILE A 219 -19.41 7.54 -12.99
N ALA A 220 -20.66 8.03 -13.00
CA ALA A 220 -21.81 7.24 -12.55
C ALA A 220 -22.08 6.03 -13.45
N ARG A 221 -21.85 6.17 -14.76
CA ARG A 221 -21.96 5.06 -15.72
C ARG A 221 -20.83 4.05 -15.51
N ASP A 222 -19.63 4.51 -15.26
CA ASP A 222 -18.44 3.66 -15.07
C ASP A 222 -18.55 2.83 -13.78
N VAL A 223 -19.03 3.44 -12.69
CA VAL A 223 -19.37 2.71 -11.45
C VAL A 223 -20.44 1.64 -11.73
N LYS A 224 -21.48 1.96 -12.50
CA LYS A 224 -22.53 0.98 -12.84
C LYS A 224 -21.98 -0.19 -13.68
N ILE A 225 -21.05 0.07 -14.59
CA ILE A 225 -20.37 -0.96 -15.39
C ILE A 225 -19.52 -1.85 -14.50
N LEU A 226 -18.78 -1.25 -13.55
CA LEU A 226 -17.96 -1.95 -12.57
C LEU A 226 -18.77 -2.96 -11.76
N PHE A 227 -19.88 -2.52 -11.17
CA PHE A 227 -20.79 -3.40 -10.42
C PHE A 227 -21.48 -4.47 -11.28
N ARG A 228 -21.50 -4.33 -12.61
CA ARG A 228 -22.01 -5.36 -13.52
C ARG A 228 -20.97 -6.44 -13.82
N ASN A 229 -19.68 -6.16 -13.63
CA ASN A 229 -18.62 -7.15 -13.79
C ASN A 229 -18.67 -8.16 -12.63
N ASP A 230 -19.02 -9.40 -12.95
CA ASP A 230 -19.13 -10.52 -12.03
C ASP A 230 -17.76 -10.90 -11.42
N GLN A 231 -16.70 -10.92 -12.23
CA GLN A 231 -15.36 -11.27 -11.79
C GLN A 231 -14.76 -10.22 -10.85
N TRP A 232 -15.07 -8.94 -11.11
CA TRP A 232 -14.65 -7.84 -10.23
C TRP A 232 -15.30 -7.96 -8.85
N ARG A 233 -16.62 -8.18 -8.78
CA ARG A 233 -17.34 -8.34 -7.50
C ARG A 233 -16.78 -9.47 -6.65
N ILE A 234 -16.49 -10.62 -7.26
CA ILE A 234 -15.90 -11.78 -6.55
C ILE A 234 -14.50 -11.41 -6.02
N LEU A 235 -13.68 -10.73 -6.82
CA LEU A 235 -12.33 -10.35 -6.44
C LEU A 235 -12.31 -9.28 -5.33
N SER A 236 -13.27 -8.34 -5.34
CA SER A 236 -13.40 -7.32 -4.30
C SER A 236 -13.78 -7.92 -2.95
N VAL A 237 -14.72 -8.88 -2.92
CA VAL A 237 -15.05 -9.62 -1.68
C VAL A 237 -13.84 -10.42 -1.19
N TYR A 238 -13.12 -11.07 -2.11
CA TYR A 238 -11.88 -11.77 -1.77
C TYR A 238 -10.82 -10.83 -1.17
N ASN A 239 -10.62 -9.65 -1.76
CA ASN A 239 -9.68 -8.65 -1.25
C ASN A 239 -10.05 -8.20 0.16
N PHE A 240 -11.32 -7.85 0.37
CA PHE A 240 -11.81 -7.42 1.68
C PHE A 240 -11.55 -8.48 2.75
N MET A 241 -11.88 -9.74 2.48
CA MET A 241 -11.63 -10.85 3.42
C MET A 241 -10.13 -11.04 3.69
N MET A 242 -9.29 -10.91 2.66
CA MET A 242 -7.84 -11.02 2.84
C MET A 242 -7.29 -9.85 3.68
N LEU A 243 -7.76 -8.62 3.45
CA LEU A 243 -7.35 -7.44 4.20
C LEU A 243 -7.69 -7.59 5.69
N VAL A 244 -8.91 -8.03 5.99
CA VAL A 244 -9.34 -8.34 7.37
C VAL A 244 -8.42 -9.38 8.01
N ALA A 245 -8.10 -10.46 7.29
CA ALA A 245 -7.20 -11.49 7.79
C ALA A 245 -5.78 -10.97 8.06
N VAL A 246 -5.24 -10.11 7.20
CA VAL A 246 -3.91 -9.49 7.37
C VAL A 246 -3.87 -8.57 8.59
N VAL A 247 -4.88 -7.69 8.74
CA VAL A 247 -4.95 -6.74 9.87
C VAL A 247 -5.11 -7.47 11.20
N ILE A 248 -6.01 -8.44 11.27
CA ILE A 248 -6.20 -9.26 12.49
C ILE A 248 -4.90 -9.99 12.84
N ARG A 249 -4.23 -10.61 11.86
CA ARG A 249 -2.97 -11.32 12.11
C ARG A 249 -1.86 -10.38 12.56
N GLY A 250 -1.72 -9.22 11.91
CA GLY A 250 -0.72 -8.21 12.25
C GLY A 250 -0.85 -7.73 13.69
N GLY A 251 -2.07 -7.43 14.13
CA GLY A 251 -2.34 -7.08 15.52
C GLY A 251 -2.13 -8.24 16.49
N ALA A 252 -2.61 -9.44 16.14
CA ALA A 252 -2.56 -10.61 17.01
C ALA A 252 -1.14 -11.07 17.35
N VAL A 253 -0.16 -10.90 16.45
CA VAL A 253 1.25 -11.30 16.69
C VAL A 253 1.83 -10.59 17.91
N VAL A 254 1.59 -9.28 18.03
CA VAL A 254 2.11 -8.48 19.17
C VAL A 254 1.51 -8.96 20.48
N TYR A 255 0.19 -9.15 20.53
CA TYR A 255 -0.50 -9.65 21.72
C TYR A 255 -0.14 -11.09 22.05
N TYR A 256 0.08 -11.94 21.05
CA TYR A 256 0.50 -13.32 21.27
C TYR A 256 1.86 -13.38 21.97
N VAL A 257 2.84 -12.61 21.48
CA VAL A 257 4.18 -12.63 22.08
C VAL A 257 4.21 -11.98 23.46
N ASN A 258 3.50 -10.87 23.64
CA ASN A 258 3.48 -10.15 24.91
C ASN A 258 2.62 -10.87 25.97
N SER A 259 1.37 -11.19 25.66
CA SER A 259 0.38 -11.67 26.63
C SER A 259 0.32 -13.20 26.76
N VAL A 260 0.68 -13.97 25.73
CA VAL A 260 0.65 -15.45 25.78
C VAL A 260 2.03 -16.00 26.05
N LEU A 261 3.04 -15.60 25.28
CA LEU A 261 4.42 -16.07 25.47
C LEU A 261 5.12 -15.39 26.66
N HIS A 262 4.61 -14.26 27.15
CA HIS A 262 5.24 -13.45 28.21
C HIS A 262 6.70 -13.11 27.88
N LYS A 263 6.96 -12.74 26.62
CA LYS A 263 8.29 -12.39 26.11
C LYS A 263 8.42 -10.88 25.87
N GLY A 264 9.67 -10.41 25.90
CA GLY A 264 10.01 -9.01 25.71
C GLY A 264 9.91 -8.53 24.27
N ALA A 265 10.20 -7.24 24.09
CA ALA A 265 10.18 -6.55 22.79
C ALA A 265 11.18 -7.12 21.77
N ASP A 266 12.24 -7.78 22.24
CA ASP A 266 13.21 -8.50 21.43
C ASP A 266 12.55 -9.62 20.62
N VAL A 267 11.73 -10.45 21.26
CA VAL A 267 11.02 -11.55 20.59
C VAL A 267 9.93 -11.02 19.68
N ILE A 268 9.23 -9.94 20.06
CA ILE A 268 8.23 -9.27 19.20
C ILE A 268 8.90 -8.84 17.90
N THR A 269 10.06 -8.20 18.01
CA THR A 269 10.85 -7.72 16.87
C THR A 269 11.26 -8.88 15.96
N VAL A 270 11.67 -10.02 16.52
CA VAL A 270 12.00 -11.23 15.74
C VAL A 270 10.79 -11.78 14.98
N PHE A 271 9.61 -11.84 15.60
CA PHE A 271 8.39 -12.28 14.92
C PHE A 271 8.00 -11.32 13.78
N MET A 272 8.06 -10.01 14.01
CA MET A 272 7.67 -9.01 13.01
C MET A 272 8.67 -8.94 11.85
N LEU A 273 9.97 -8.77 12.13
CA LEU A 273 11.01 -8.72 11.09
C LEU A 273 11.13 -10.05 10.37
N GLY A 274 11.07 -11.17 11.10
CA GLY A 274 11.06 -12.50 10.52
C GLY A 274 9.87 -12.67 9.57
N GLY A 275 8.66 -12.30 10.00
CA GLY A 275 7.46 -12.32 9.16
C GLY A 275 7.56 -11.42 7.92
N MET A 276 8.18 -10.25 8.05
CA MET A 276 8.44 -9.33 6.95
C MET A 276 9.40 -9.92 5.92
N PHE A 277 10.58 -10.38 6.32
CA PHE A 277 11.54 -10.99 5.38
C PHE A 277 11.00 -12.27 4.75
N ALA A 278 10.22 -13.04 5.51
CA ALA A 278 9.49 -14.20 5.03
C ALA A 278 8.46 -13.84 3.95
N SER A 279 7.66 -12.80 4.15
CA SER A 279 6.67 -12.37 3.16
C SER A 279 7.33 -11.80 1.89
N MET A 280 8.46 -11.11 2.03
CA MET A 280 9.28 -10.69 0.90
C MET A 280 9.76 -11.89 0.08
N LEU A 281 10.29 -12.95 0.73
CA LEU A 281 10.68 -14.18 0.04
C LEU A 281 9.48 -14.82 -0.68
N GLY A 282 8.33 -14.85 -0.03
CA GLY A 282 7.05 -15.30 -0.61
C GLY A 282 6.66 -14.57 -1.89
N SER A 283 6.76 -13.24 -1.88
CA SER A 283 6.42 -12.40 -3.04
C SER A 283 7.32 -12.64 -4.25
N VAL A 284 8.63 -12.87 -4.02
CA VAL A 284 9.60 -13.24 -5.07
C VAL A 284 9.27 -14.62 -5.65
N LEU A 285 8.88 -15.57 -4.80
CA LEU A 285 8.44 -16.90 -5.21
C LEU A 285 7.09 -16.88 -5.96
N ALA A 286 6.29 -15.82 -5.86
CA ALA A 286 4.98 -15.78 -6.54
C ALA A 286 5.10 -15.89 -8.06
N LYS A 287 6.17 -15.35 -8.68
CA LYS A 287 6.38 -15.45 -10.13
C LYS A 287 6.56 -16.90 -10.63
N PRO A 288 7.54 -17.69 -10.15
CA PRO A 288 7.74 -19.05 -10.65
C PRO A 288 6.52 -19.95 -10.41
N PHE A 289 5.79 -19.78 -9.30
CA PHE A 289 4.60 -20.58 -9.03
C PHE A 289 3.37 -20.10 -9.81
N GLY A 290 3.09 -18.80 -9.83
CA GLY A 290 1.92 -18.23 -10.51
C GLY A 290 2.02 -18.17 -12.04
N THR A 291 3.19 -18.44 -12.63
CA THR A 291 3.34 -18.66 -14.08
C THR A 291 3.16 -20.11 -14.50
N ARG A 292 3.34 -21.07 -13.57
CA ARG A 292 3.18 -22.51 -13.82
C ARG A 292 1.77 -22.99 -13.50
N PHE A 293 1.13 -22.40 -12.48
CA PHE A 293 -0.19 -22.78 -12.01
C PHE A 293 -1.21 -21.68 -12.27
N CYS A 294 -2.49 -22.05 -12.33
CA CYS A 294 -3.59 -21.08 -12.40
C CYS A 294 -3.63 -20.23 -11.11
N LYS A 295 -3.60 -18.90 -11.25
CA LYS A 295 -3.56 -17.93 -10.13
C LYS A 295 -4.69 -18.15 -9.11
N VAL A 296 -5.90 -18.43 -9.59
CA VAL A 296 -7.09 -18.66 -8.73
C VAL A 296 -6.94 -19.93 -7.91
N ARG A 297 -6.58 -21.06 -8.56
CA ARG A 297 -6.38 -22.33 -7.86
C ARG A 297 -5.22 -22.25 -6.88
N LEU A 298 -4.13 -21.59 -7.28
CA LEU A 298 -2.97 -21.39 -6.42
C LEU A 298 -3.34 -20.57 -5.18
N SER A 299 -4.08 -19.47 -5.35
CA SER A 299 -4.56 -18.64 -4.24
C SER A 299 -5.48 -19.43 -3.30
N PHE A 300 -6.36 -20.29 -3.83
CA PHE A 300 -7.19 -21.17 -3.01
C PHE A 300 -6.34 -22.10 -2.12
N TRP A 301 -5.37 -22.81 -2.70
CA TRP A 301 -4.49 -23.71 -1.96
C TRP A 301 -3.61 -22.97 -0.94
N ILE A 302 -3.10 -21.79 -1.30
CA ILE A 302 -2.34 -20.91 -0.40
C ILE A 302 -3.16 -20.54 0.85
N ASN A 303 -4.42 -20.12 0.66
CA ASN A 303 -5.30 -19.75 1.77
C ASN A 303 -5.68 -20.98 2.62
N LEU A 304 -5.97 -22.12 1.99
CA LEU A 304 -6.28 -23.36 2.71
C LEU A 304 -5.09 -23.84 3.55
N LEU A 305 -3.89 -23.82 2.98
CA LEU A 305 -2.66 -24.17 3.70
C LEU A 305 -2.39 -23.19 4.85
N THR A 306 -2.61 -21.89 4.63
CA THR A 306 -2.49 -20.87 5.68
C THR A 306 -3.46 -21.13 6.83
N ALA A 307 -4.71 -21.49 6.54
CA ALA A 307 -5.70 -21.85 7.55
C ALA A 307 -5.28 -23.11 8.33
N ALA A 308 -4.80 -24.16 7.63
CA ALA A 308 -4.32 -25.38 8.26
C ALA A 308 -3.13 -25.12 9.20
N LEU A 309 -2.15 -24.32 8.76
CA LEU A 309 -1.02 -23.91 9.59
C LEU A 309 -1.44 -23.03 10.78
N GLY A 310 -2.48 -22.22 10.62
CA GLY A 310 -3.09 -21.47 11.72
C GLY A 310 -3.67 -22.38 12.81
N VAL A 311 -4.34 -23.47 12.41
CA VAL A 311 -4.84 -24.49 13.35
C VAL A 311 -3.68 -25.19 14.07
N VAL A 312 -2.59 -25.47 13.37
CA VAL A 312 -1.37 -26.02 14.00
C VAL A 312 -0.86 -25.07 15.08
N CYS A 313 -0.76 -23.76 14.81
CA CYS A 313 -0.36 -22.77 15.83
C CYS A 313 -1.27 -22.74 17.06
N PHE A 314 -2.56 -23.04 16.91
CA PHE A 314 -3.51 -23.09 18.02
C PHE A 314 -3.30 -24.33 18.92
N ILE A 315 -2.90 -25.47 18.35
CA ILE A 315 -2.72 -26.73 19.08
C ILE A 315 -1.35 -26.80 19.76
N VAL A 316 -0.33 -26.15 19.19
CA VAL A 316 1.05 -26.20 19.70
C VAL A 316 1.13 -25.55 21.10
N PRO A 317 1.62 -26.28 22.12
CA PRO A 317 1.81 -25.72 23.46
C PRO A 317 2.79 -24.53 23.48
N VAL A 318 2.48 -23.52 24.30
CA VAL A 318 3.23 -22.25 24.45
C VAL A 318 4.73 -22.45 24.72
N GLN A 319 5.11 -23.54 25.40
CA GLN A 319 6.50 -23.89 25.68
C GLN A 319 7.36 -24.09 24.41
N TYR A 320 6.75 -24.47 23.28
CA TYR A 320 7.43 -24.67 21.99
C TYR A 320 7.32 -23.43 21.10
N TRP A 321 7.52 -22.24 21.65
CA TRP A 321 7.36 -20.97 20.93
C TRP A 321 8.27 -20.82 19.69
N LEU A 322 9.43 -21.48 19.65
CA LEU A 322 10.29 -21.53 18.45
C LEU A 322 9.65 -22.29 17.28
N LEU A 323 8.88 -23.34 17.58
CA LEU A 323 8.10 -24.05 16.57
C LEU A 323 7.01 -23.14 16.02
N VAL A 324 6.32 -22.40 16.89
CA VAL A 324 5.31 -21.40 16.49
C VAL A 324 5.93 -20.30 15.64
N LEU A 325 7.14 -19.82 15.98
CA LEU A 325 7.89 -18.89 15.15
C LEU A 325 8.16 -19.51 13.76
N GLY A 326 8.64 -20.74 13.68
CA GLY A 326 8.86 -21.44 12.40
C GLY A 326 7.60 -21.55 11.55
N VAL A 327 6.46 -21.88 12.16
CA VAL A 327 5.16 -21.93 11.47
C VAL A 327 4.71 -20.53 11.05
N HIS A 328 4.91 -19.51 11.89
CA HIS A 328 4.61 -18.11 11.56
C HIS A 328 5.42 -17.62 10.36
N ILE A 329 6.71 -17.95 10.29
CA ILE A 329 7.57 -17.68 9.13
C ILE A 329 7.03 -18.37 7.88
N LEU A 330 6.70 -19.65 7.97
CA LEU A 330 6.14 -20.40 6.84
C LEU A 330 4.83 -19.79 6.33
N ILE A 331 3.91 -19.46 7.24
CA ILE A 331 2.66 -18.76 6.90
C ILE A 331 2.97 -17.43 6.21
N SER A 332 3.94 -16.67 6.70
CA SER A 332 4.31 -15.36 6.14
C SER A 332 4.87 -15.49 4.71
N ILE A 333 5.67 -16.52 4.42
CA ILE A 333 6.12 -16.85 3.05
C ILE A 333 4.92 -17.13 2.14
N ILE A 334 4.02 -18.02 2.58
CA ILE A 334 2.85 -18.42 1.79
C ILE A 334 1.95 -17.22 1.50
N GLN A 335 1.68 -16.40 2.52
CA GLN A 335 0.82 -15.23 2.42
C GLN A 335 1.45 -14.10 1.60
N GLY A 336 2.77 -13.90 1.69
CA GLY A 336 3.48 -12.91 0.88
C GLY A 336 3.36 -13.15 -0.63
N GLY A 337 3.33 -14.42 -1.04
CA GLY A 337 3.07 -14.78 -2.43
C GLY A 337 1.63 -14.49 -2.88
N ASN A 338 0.67 -14.59 -1.97
CA ASN A 338 -0.74 -14.35 -2.25
C ASN A 338 -1.03 -12.90 -2.66
N GLY A 339 -0.40 -11.93 -1.99
CA GLY A 339 -0.58 -10.50 -2.30
C GLY A 339 -0.21 -10.16 -3.75
N ALA A 340 0.92 -10.70 -4.23
CA ALA A 340 1.36 -10.52 -5.62
C ALA A 340 0.40 -11.18 -6.63
N LEU A 341 -0.10 -12.39 -6.31
CA LEU A 341 -1.10 -13.08 -7.15
C LEU A 341 -2.38 -12.26 -7.25
N GLN A 342 -2.88 -11.79 -6.12
CA GLN A 342 -4.11 -11.02 -6.04
C GLN A 342 -4.06 -9.73 -6.87
N TRP A 343 -3.01 -8.93 -6.70
CA TRP A 343 -2.86 -7.69 -7.46
C TRP A 343 -2.65 -7.93 -8.95
N SER A 344 -2.12 -9.08 -9.33
CA SER A 344 -2.08 -9.50 -10.72
C SER A 344 -3.48 -9.90 -11.24
N MET A 345 -4.31 -10.56 -10.42
CA MET A 345 -5.70 -10.89 -10.77
C MET A 345 -6.56 -9.64 -10.99
N ILE A 346 -6.28 -8.52 -10.30
CA ILE A 346 -6.97 -7.23 -10.56
C ILE A 346 -6.73 -6.77 -12.01
N THR A 347 -5.50 -6.95 -12.52
CA THR A 347 -5.17 -6.63 -13.92
C THR A 347 -5.95 -7.55 -14.87
N ASP A 348 -6.05 -8.84 -14.56
CA ASP A 348 -6.79 -9.81 -15.37
C ASP A 348 -8.30 -9.50 -15.42
N VAL A 349 -8.89 -9.09 -14.28
CA VAL A 349 -10.30 -8.66 -14.20
C VAL A 349 -10.54 -7.38 -14.99
N ASN A 350 -9.59 -6.44 -14.98
CA ASN A 350 -9.68 -5.23 -15.79
C ASN A 350 -9.67 -5.56 -17.29
N ASN A 351 -8.78 -6.46 -17.72
CA ASN A 351 -8.75 -6.95 -19.10
C ASN A 351 -10.05 -7.67 -19.50
N TYR A 352 -10.64 -8.48 -18.60
CA TYR A 352 -11.94 -9.11 -18.82
C TYR A 352 -13.07 -8.08 -18.95
N GLY A 353 -13.07 -7.07 -18.09
CA GLY A 353 -14.01 -5.95 -18.16
C GLY A 353 -13.90 -5.22 -19.50
N GLU A 354 -12.68 -4.91 -19.93
CA GLU A 354 -12.40 -4.27 -21.23
C GLU A 354 -12.88 -5.15 -22.39
N TRP A 355 -12.63 -6.45 -22.36
CA TRP A 355 -13.11 -7.37 -23.40
C TRP A 355 -14.64 -7.38 -23.51
N LYS A 356 -15.35 -7.43 -22.37
CA LYS A 356 -16.82 -7.55 -22.34
C LYS A 356 -17.54 -6.23 -22.64
N THR A 357 -16.93 -5.11 -22.26
CA THR A 357 -17.59 -3.78 -22.31
C THR A 357 -16.98 -2.85 -23.36
N GLN A 358 -15.86 -3.26 -23.97
CA GLN A 358 -15.03 -2.45 -24.88
C GLN A 358 -14.56 -1.14 -24.24
N ARG A 359 -14.54 -1.08 -22.90
CA ARG A 359 -14.18 0.09 -22.10
C ARG A 359 -13.12 -0.26 -21.08
N ARG A 360 -12.05 0.53 -21.05
CA ARG A 360 -10.95 0.33 -20.10
C ARG A 360 -11.05 1.33 -18.95
N ILE A 361 -11.53 0.85 -17.80
CA ILE A 361 -11.76 1.67 -16.59
C ILE A 361 -10.71 1.28 -15.53
N THR A 362 -9.43 1.49 -15.83
CA THR A 362 -8.32 0.92 -15.04
C THR A 362 -8.18 1.62 -13.69
N GLY A 363 -8.20 2.95 -13.68
CA GLY A 363 -8.06 3.76 -12.47
C GLY A 363 -9.21 3.53 -11.50
N MET A 364 -10.45 3.50 -11.98
CA MET A 364 -11.61 3.23 -11.12
C MET A 364 -11.63 1.79 -10.60
N ASN A 365 -11.26 0.79 -11.41
CA ASN A 365 -11.15 -0.60 -10.97
C ASN A 365 -10.18 -0.77 -9.79
N VAL A 366 -9.06 -0.07 -9.86
CA VAL A 366 -8.02 -0.09 -8.83
C VAL A 366 -8.47 0.71 -7.61
N ALA A 367 -8.97 1.94 -7.78
CA ALA A 367 -9.48 2.76 -6.69
C ALA A 367 -10.57 2.04 -5.87
N ALA A 368 -11.52 1.38 -6.54
CA ALA A 368 -12.61 0.66 -5.88
C ALA A 368 -12.18 -0.68 -5.25
N ASN A 369 -10.96 -1.17 -5.51
CA ASN A 369 -10.38 -2.31 -4.78
C ASN A 369 -9.39 -1.87 -3.69
N ILE A 370 -8.88 -0.65 -3.73
CA ILE A 370 -7.98 -0.13 -2.69
C ILE A 370 -8.78 0.40 -1.50
N PHE A 371 -9.95 0.98 -1.76
CA PHE A 371 -10.93 1.31 -0.73
C PHE A 371 -11.49 0.03 -0.09
#